data_AF-A6X1D7-F1
#
_entry.id   AF-A6X1D7-F1
#
_cell.length_a   1.000
_cell.length_b   1.000
_cell.length_c   1.000
_cell.angle_alpha   90.00
_cell.angle_beta   90.00
_cell.angle_gamma   90.00
#
_symmetry.space_group_name_H-M   'P 1'
#
loop_
_entity.id
_entity.type
_entity.pdbx_description
1 polymer ?
#
loop_
_entity_poly.entity_id
_entity_poly.type
_entity_poly.pdbx_seq_one_letter_code
_entity_poly.pdbx_strand_id
1 'polypeptide(L)'
;MNRPILFSAPMVRANLDERKTQTRRLLDAWCDEPPAFVEDGIVTAHDENDQPYRWPRTNAIGDRLWVREAWWIATRYSYGTTPGGDEVPPAPLAYRRSDPIHYAADGNPPNCANKHYGPNGLRPGSGAFAAPDPYAVWIKKPSIHMPRWASRLTLNVTDVRVQRLQDISEADAIAEGVEPLHGGWFPYGISTFMTTIQDGREVPAQHCTSARDSFRMLWEHINGKGSWDANPWIIAYTYHAINRNIDQIEVQP
;
A
#
# COMPACT_ATOMS: atom_id res chain seq x y z
N MET A 1 17.66 8.88 1.35
CA MET A 1 17.78 7.47 1.81
C MET A 1 16.71 6.61 1.12
N ASN A 2 16.91 5.29 1.02
CA ASN A 2 15.93 4.38 0.39
C ASN A 2 15.17 3.57 1.46
N ARG A 3 13.85 3.72 1.58
CA ARG A 3 13.05 3.12 2.66
C ARG A 3 11.73 2.50 2.19
N PRO A 4 11.21 1.47 2.89
CA PRO A 4 9.90 0.91 2.56
C PRO A 4 8.74 1.81 3.02
N ILE A 5 7.63 1.77 2.28
CA ILE A 5 6.34 2.28 2.73
C ILE A 5 5.22 1.28 2.38
N LEU A 6 4.31 1.00 3.31
CA LEU A 6 3.19 0.08 3.09
C LEU A 6 2.01 0.82 2.48
N PHE A 7 1.48 0.37 1.33
CA PHE A 7 0.22 0.83 0.74
C PHE A 7 -0.77 -0.32 0.57
N SER A 8 -2.06 0.00 0.71
CA SER A 8 -3.16 -0.90 0.39
C SER A 8 -3.37 -0.98 -1.13
N ALA A 9 -4.11 -2.00 -1.60
CA ALA A 9 -4.44 -2.14 -3.01
C ALA A 9 -5.14 -0.88 -3.60
N PRO A 10 -6.13 -0.25 -2.94
CA PRO A 10 -6.70 1.01 -3.42
C PRO A 10 -5.68 2.14 -3.54
N MET A 11 -4.77 2.29 -2.56
CA MET A 11 -3.73 3.33 -2.62
C MET A 11 -2.74 3.09 -3.76
N VAL A 12 -2.36 1.84 -4.02
CA VAL A 12 -1.51 1.46 -5.17
C VAL A 12 -2.19 1.82 -6.48
N ARG A 13 -3.45 1.43 -6.68
CA ARG A 13 -4.22 1.79 -7.87
C ARG A 13 -4.31 3.30 -8.05
N ALA A 14 -4.58 4.03 -6.97
CA ALA A 14 -4.61 5.50 -7.01
C ALA A 14 -3.27 6.13 -7.42
N ASN A 15 -2.13 5.51 -7.10
CA ASN A 15 -0.82 5.96 -7.60
C ASN A 15 -0.63 5.61 -9.08
N LEU A 16 -1.01 4.40 -9.49
CA LEU A 16 -0.91 3.95 -10.89
C LEU A 16 -1.80 4.78 -11.82
N ASP A 17 -2.94 5.25 -11.31
CA ASP A 17 -3.88 6.14 -11.99
C ASP A 17 -3.51 7.63 -11.83
N GLU A 18 -2.33 7.95 -11.27
CA GLU A 18 -1.81 9.31 -11.07
C GLU A 18 -2.68 10.25 -10.21
N ARG A 19 -3.63 9.70 -9.45
CA ARG A 19 -4.53 10.49 -8.59
C ARG A 19 -3.95 10.77 -7.20
N LYS A 20 -3.08 9.88 -6.70
CA LYS A 20 -2.51 9.99 -5.36
C LYS A 20 -1.07 10.51 -5.43
N THR A 21 -0.84 11.66 -4.82
CA THR A 21 0.47 12.35 -4.74
C THR A 21 0.87 12.71 -3.32
N GLN A 22 0.01 12.40 -2.34
CA GLN A 22 0.24 12.64 -0.93
C GLN A 22 -0.08 11.40 -0.11
N THR A 23 0.54 11.25 1.06
CA THR A 23 0.12 10.28 2.08
C THR A 23 0.37 10.80 3.49
N ARG A 24 -0.60 10.59 4.38
CA ARG A 24 -0.45 10.87 5.82
C ARG A 24 -0.14 9.62 6.65
N ARG A 25 0.60 9.81 7.74
CA ARG A 25 0.98 8.80 8.73
C ARG A 25 0.85 9.39 10.14
N LEU A 26 0.38 8.58 11.09
CA LEU A 26 0.31 8.98 12.50
C LEU A 26 1.70 9.35 13.03
N LEU A 27 1.77 10.51 13.68
CA LEU A 27 2.92 11.02 14.41
C LEU A 27 2.60 10.91 15.91
N ASP A 28 2.69 9.68 16.44
CA ASP A 28 2.37 9.25 17.80
C ASP A 28 1.05 9.78 18.43
N ALA A 29 0.22 8.88 18.95
CA ALA A 29 -1.20 9.18 19.23
C ALA A 29 -1.47 9.98 20.53
N TRP A 30 -0.44 10.35 21.30
CA TRP A 30 -0.60 10.76 22.71
C TRP A 30 0.14 12.05 23.10
N CYS A 31 0.23 13.05 22.21
CA CYS A 31 0.84 14.34 22.53
C CYS A 31 -0.12 15.51 22.28
N ASP A 32 -0.25 16.41 23.26
CA ASP A 32 -1.08 17.63 23.16
C ASP A 32 -0.38 18.73 22.36
N GLU A 33 0.94 18.84 22.50
CA GLU A 33 1.80 19.72 21.71
C GLU A 33 2.30 19.00 20.44
N PRO A 34 2.69 19.73 19.36
CA PRO A 34 3.34 19.09 18.23
C PRO A 34 4.60 18.36 18.72
N PRO A 35 4.66 17.02 18.60
CA PRO A 35 5.81 16.28 19.11
C PRO A 35 7.07 16.53 18.28
N ALA A 36 6.92 17.12 17.09
CA ALA A 36 7.99 17.45 16.17
C ALA A 36 7.57 18.58 15.21
N PHE A 37 8.56 19.19 14.58
CA PHE A 37 8.43 20.22 13.55
C PHE A 37 9.17 19.78 12.28
N VAL A 38 9.10 20.58 11.22
CA VAL A 38 9.90 20.34 10.01
C VAL A 38 10.97 21.41 9.91
N GLU A 39 12.23 20.99 9.93
CA GLU A 39 13.42 21.84 9.79
C GLU A 39 14.30 21.27 8.68
N ASP A 40 14.64 22.09 7.68
CA ASP A 40 15.41 21.68 6.49
C ASP A 40 14.88 20.40 5.81
N GLY A 41 13.55 20.24 5.77
CA GLY A 41 12.88 19.08 5.18
C GLY A 41 12.98 17.79 6.01
N ILE A 42 13.46 17.88 7.25
CA ILE A 42 13.58 16.78 8.20
C ILE A 42 12.56 16.99 9.32
N VAL A 43 11.91 15.91 9.76
CA VAL A 43 11.06 15.96 10.96
C VAL A 43 11.96 15.96 12.19
N THR A 44 11.97 17.05 12.94
CA THR A 44 12.88 17.33 14.07
C THR A 44 12.09 17.56 15.35
N ALA A 45 12.58 17.02 16.46
CA ALA A 45 12.07 17.28 17.79
C ALA A 45 13.21 17.67 18.73
N HIS A 46 12.87 18.22 19.89
CA HIS A 46 13.83 18.67 20.89
C HIS A 46 13.76 17.74 22.10
N ASP A 47 14.92 17.40 22.67
CA ASP A 47 14.98 16.63 23.92
C ASP A 47 14.80 17.53 25.15
N GLU A 48 14.93 16.96 26.36
CA GLU A 48 14.79 17.69 27.62
C GLU A 48 15.82 18.83 27.82
N ASN A 49 16.91 18.83 27.04
CA ASN A 49 17.96 19.84 27.06
C ASN A 49 17.86 20.82 25.87
N ASP A 50 16.72 20.84 25.19
CA ASP A 50 16.46 21.64 23.98
C ASP A 50 17.39 21.31 22.81
N GLN A 51 17.98 20.10 22.80
CA GLN A 51 18.83 19.66 21.69
C GLN A 51 17.98 19.08 20.56
N PRO A 52 18.17 19.53 19.30
CA PRO A 52 17.41 19.01 18.18
C PRO A 52 17.88 17.61 17.79
N TYR A 53 16.93 16.72 17.54
CA TYR A 53 17.17 15.39 16.99
C TYR A 53 16.12 15.03 15.94
N ARG A 54 16.52 14.19 14.97
CA ARG A 54 15.61 13.68 13.95
C ARG A 54 14.58 12.74 14.57
N TRP A 55 13.29 13.02 14.37
CA TRP A 55 12.22 12.14 14.85
C TRP A 55 12.40 10.72 14.27
N PRO A 56 12.39 9.68 15.12
CA PRO A 56 12.63 8.31 14.66
C PRO A 56 11.66 7.86 13.57
N ARG A 57 12.17 7.08 12.62
CA ARG A 57 11.37 6.41 11.57
C ARG A 57 10.57 7.36 10.67
N THR A 58 10.99 8.63 10.53
CA THR A 58 10.39 9.62 9.61
C THR A 58 11.19 9.80 8.34
N ASN A 59 10.50 10.00 7.23
CA ASN A 59 11.12 10.37 5.96
C ASN A 59 11.34 11.88 5.87
N ALA A 60 12.35 12.27 5.11
CA ALA A 60 12.70 13.66 4.84
C ALA A 60 12.46 13.99 3.36
N ILE A 61 12.44 15.27 3.02
CA ILE A 61 12.49 15.74 1.63
C ILE A 61 13.72 15.13 0.95
N GLY A 62 13.55 14.64 -0.29
CA GLY A 62 14.58 13.95 -1.04
C GLY A 62 14.75 12.46 -0.71
N ASP A 63 14.05 11.92 0.31
CA ASP A 63 13.99 10.47 0.51
C ASP A 63 13.24 9.79 -0.64
N ARG A 64 13.69 8.58 -0.98
CA ARG A 64 13.03 7.71 -1.97
C ARG A 64 12.41 6.52 -1.24
N LEU A 65 11.12 6.32 -1.46
CA LEU A 65 10.35 5.28 -0.80
C LEU A 65 9.96 4.22 -1.81
N TRP A 66 10.24 2.96 -1.54
CA TRP A 66 9.74 1.85 -2.35
C TRP A 66 8.47 1.30 -1.72
N VAL A 67 7.42 1.18 -2.52
CA VAL A 67 6.10 0.78 -2.04
C VAL A 67 6.06 -0.73 -1.83
N ARG A 68 5.51 -1.13 -0.70
CA ARG A 68 5.18 -2.51 -0.34
C ARG A 68 3.67 -2.68 -0.42
N GLU A 69 3.23 -3.58 -1.28
CA GLU A 69 1.82 -3.95 -1.43
C GLU A 69 1.62 -5.44 -1.19
N ALA A 70 0.37 -5.86 -0.97
CA ALA A 70 0.07 -7.28 -0.94
C ALA A 70 0.35 -7.89 -2.32
N TRP A 71 0.90 -9.10 -2.33
CA TRP A 71 1.42 -9.71 -3.55
C TRP A 71 1.27 -11.22 -3.48
N TRP A 72 1.38 -11.85 -4.63
CA TRP A 72 1.42 -13.29 -4.80
C TRP A 72 2.79 -13.67 -5.31
N ILE A 73 3.35 -14.73 -4.77
CA ILE A 73 4.60 -15.31 -5.23
C ILE A 73 4.37 -16.79 -5.52
N ALA A 74 4.92 -17.28 -6.64
CA ALA A 74 4.91 -18.70 -6.94
C ALA A 74 5.81 -19.44 -5.95
N THR A 75 5.24 -20.36 -5.17
CA THR A 75 5.97 -21.16 -4.19
C THR A 75 5.76 -22.64 -4.47
N ARG A 76 6.87 -23.39 -4.54
CA ARG A 76 6.83 -24.84 -4.74
C ARG A 76 6.19 -25.52 -3.52
N TYR A 77 5.30 -26.46 -3.78
CA TYR A 77 4.72 -27.35 -2.77
C TYR A 77 5.37 -28.75 -2.79
N SER A 78 6.24 -29.03 -3.78
CA SER A 78 6.83 -30.36 -3.93
C SER A 78 7.73 -30.71 -2.76
N TYR A 79 7.29 -31.71 -2.01
CA TYR A 79 8.14 -32.55 -1.20
C TYR A 79 9.18 -33.20 -2.11
N GLY A 80 10.46 -33.00 -1.83
CA GLY A 80 11.42 -34.03 -2.23
C GLY A 80 11.21 -35.22 -1.32
N THR A 81 11.52 -36.43 -1.74
CA THR A 81 11.75 -37.54 -0.81
C THR A 81 13.24 -37.84 -0.79
N THR A 82 13.84 -37.96 0.39
CA THR A 82 15.20 -38.53 0.49
C THR A 82 15.16 -39.96 -0.09
N PRO A 83 16.30 -40.56 -0.48
CA PRO A 83 16.35 -41.98 -0.81
C PRO A 83 15.79 -42.91 0.29
N GLY A 84 15.69 -42.41 1.54
CA GLY A 84 15.07 -43.11 2.69
C GLY A 84 13.56 -42.88 2.86
N GLY A 85 12.93 -42.10 1.97
CA GLY A 85 11.49 -41.82 2.02
C GLY A 85 11.08 -40.65 2.92
N ASP A 86 12.03 -39.93 3.52
CA ASP A 86 11.72 -38.76 4.34
C ASP A 86 11.25 -37.60 3.47
N GLU A 87 10.18 -36.94 3.92
CA GLU A 87 9.64 -35.75 3.30
C GLU A 87 10.62 -34.58 3.45
N VAL A 88 11.23 -34.17 2.34
CA VAL A 88 12.05 -32.94 2.26
C VAL A 88 11.08 -31.80 2.00
N PRO A 89 10.84 -30.90 2.97
CA PRO A 89 9.99 -29.75 2.72
C PRO A 89 10.54 -28.98 1.52
N PRO A 90 9.68 -28.45 0.63
CA PRO A 90 10.14 -27.68 -0.50
C PRO A 90 11.10 -26.61 0.01
N ALA A 91 12.28 -26.52 -0.61
CA ALA A 91 13.16 -25.38 -0.36
C ALA A 91 12.28 -24.13 -0.51
N PRO A 92 12.18 -23.24 0.49
CA PRO A 92 11.35 -22.07 0.37
C PRO A 92 11.82 -21.31 -0.86
N LEU A 93 11.06 -21.40 -1.96
CA LEU A 93 11.17 -20.49 -3.08
C LEU A 93 10.59 -19.17 -2.59
N ALA A 94 11.37 -18.50 -1.77
CA ALA A 94 11.10 -17.17 -1.29
C ALA A 94 12.40 -16.40 -1.55
N TYR A 95 12.32 -15.42 -2.45
CA TYR A 95 13.29 -14.33 -2.66
C TYR A 95 14.29 -14.43 -3.82
N ARG A 96 14.14 -15.30 -4.83
CA ARG A 96 14.92 -15.08 -6.07
C ARG A 96 14.27 -13.97 -6.87
N ARG A 97 15.08 -13.05 -7.42
CA ARG A 97 14.58 -11.98 -8.31
C ARG A 97 13.87 -12.51 -9.56
N SER A 98 14.10 -13.78 -9.92
CA SER A 98 13.50 -14.47 -11.06
C SER A 98 12.15 -15.12 -10.73
N ASP A 99 11.76 -15.22 -9.47
CA ASP A 99 10.52 -15.91 -9.10
C ASP A 99 9.32 -15.10 -9.61
N PRO A 100 8.33 -15.76 -10.27
CA PRO A 100 7.13 -15.07 -10.72
C PRO A 100 6.37 -14.44 -9.56
N ILE A 101 5.99 -13.17 -9.75
CA ILE A 101 5.15 -12.42 -8.82
C ILE A 101 3.91 -11.90 -9.52
N HIS A 102 2.85 -11.66 -8.74
CA HIS A 102 1.65 -10.96 -9.18
C HIS A 102 1.20 -9.98 -8.09
N TYR A 103 0.80 -8.78 -8.47
CA TYR A 103 0.44 -7.74 -7.50
C TYR A 103 -1.04 -7.85 -7.14
N ALA A 104 -1.36 -7.88 -5.84
CA ALA A 104 -2.74 -8.05 -5.42
C ALA A 104 -3.62 -6.83 -5.74
N ALA A 105 -3.02 -5.66 -5.99
CA ALA A 105 -3.77 -4.50 -6.49
C ALA A 105 -4.36 -4.72 -7.89
N ASP A 106 -3.74 -5.61 -8.70
CA ASP A 106 -4.18 -5.97 -10.05
C ASP A 106 -5.22 -7.11 -10.03
N GLY A 107 -5.45 -7.71 -8.86
CA GLY A 107 -6.43 -8.76 -8.66
C GLY A 107 -5.82 -10.10 -8.24
N ASN A 108 -6.51 -11.17 -8.67
CA ASN A 108 -6.06 -12.53 -8.43
C ASN A 108 -5.05 -12.95 -9.48
N PRO A 109 -4.03 -13.75 -9.10
CA PRO A 109 -3.03 -14.22 -10.04
C PRO A 109 -3.66 -15.17 -11.06
N PRO A 110 -3.01 -15.35 -12.23
CA PRO A 110 -3.50 -16.28 -13.24
C PRO A 110 -3.52 -17.70 -12.68
N ASN A 111 -4.59 -18.44 -12.99
CA ASN A 111 -4.66 -19.87 -12.73
C ASN A 111 -4.04 -20.63 -13.91
N CYS A 112 -2.73 -20.86 -13.85
CA CYS A 112 -1.97 -21.32 -15.01
C CYS A 112 -2.26 -22.78 -15.37
N ALA A 113 -2.46 -23.03 -16.67
CA ALA A 113 -2.39 -24.37 -17.23
C ALA A 113 -0.98 -24.95 -17.05
N ASN A 114 -0.88 -26.20 -16.61
CA ASN A 114 0.39 -26.90 -16.53
C ASN A 114 0.20 -28.43 -16.61
N LYS A 115 1.30 -29.18 -16.69
CA LYS A 115 1.26 -30.64 -16.86
C LYS A 115 0.54 -31.41 -15.73
N HIS A 116 0.41 -30.84 -14.53
CA HIS A 116 -0.27 -31.51 -13.41
C HIS A 116 -1.76 -31.18 -13.34
N TYR A 117 -2.14 -29.94 -13.64
CA TYR A 117 -3.51 -29.47 -13.47
C TYR A 117 -4.29 -29.38 -14.79
N GLY A 118 -3.65 -29.65 -15.93
CA GLY A 118 -4.28 -29.63 -17.24
C GLY A 118 -4.54 -28.21 -17.76
N PRO A 119 -5.39 -28.04 -18.79
CA PRO A 119 -5.54 -26.79 -19.52
C PRO A 119 -6.19 -25.66 -18.72
N ASN A 120 -6.87 -25.99 -17.61
CA ASN A 120 -7.63 -25.03 -16.81
C ASN A 120 -6.96 -24.71 -15.46
N GLY A 121 -5.75 -25.21 -15.21
CA GLY A 121 -5.10 -25.05 -13.92
C GLY A 121 -5.86 -25.72 -12.78
N LEU A 122 -5.75 -25.17 -11.56
CA LEU A 122 -6.48 -25.69 -10.40
C LEU A 122 -8.00 -25.54 -10.58
N ARG A 123 -8.78 -26.38 -9.89
CA ARG A 123 -10.24 -26.32 -9.95
C ARG A 123 -10.74 -24.92 -9.54
N PRO A 124 -11.64 -24.29 -10.32
CA PRO A 124 -12.27 -23.04 -9.94
C PRO A 124 -12.96 -23.15 -8.57
N GLY A 125 -12.92 -22.07 -7.78
CA GLY A 125 -13.53 -22.04 -6.45
C GLY A 125 -12.70 -22.68 -5.33
N SER A 126 -11.54 -23.28 -5.63
CA SER A 126 -10.63 -23.82 -4.60
C SER A 126 -9.98 -22.76 -3.70
N GLY A 127 -10.05 -21.48 -4.08
CA GLY A 127 -9.34 -20.38 -3.41
C GLY A 127 -7.83 -20.38 -3.67
N ALA A 128 -7.32 -21.29 -4.52
CA ALA A 128 -5.93 -21.40 -4.90
C ALA A 128 -5.74 -21.24 -6.42
N PHE A 129 -4.54 -20.84 -6.81
CA PHE A 129 -4.19 -20.58 -8.21
C PHE A 129 -2.91 -21.33 -8.56
N ALA A 130 -2.93 -22.08 -9.67
CA ALA A 130 -1.75 -22.76 -10.18
C ALA A 130 -0.72 -21.75 -10.69
N ALA A 131 0.55 -21.93 -10.32
CA ALA A 131 1.64 -21.15 -10.88
C ALA A 131 2.12 -21.76 -12.23
N PRO A 132 2.91 -21.02 -13.03
CA PRO A 132 3.48 -21.57 -14.28
C PRO A 132 4.33 -22.82 -14.06
N ASP A 133 5.06 -22.89 -12.95
CA ASP A 133 5.80 -24.08 -12.56
C ASP A 133 4.80 -25.17 -12.10
N PRO A 134 4.80 -26.37 -12.72
CA PRO A 134 3.89 -27.45 -12.35
C PRO A 134 3.93 -27.87 -10.89
N TYR A 135 5.04 -27.60 -10.19
CA TYR A 135 5.26 -27.97 -8.80
C TYR A 135 5.01 -26.79 -7.84
N ALA A 136 4.46 -25.68 -8.32
CA ALA A 136 4.20 -24.49 -7.54
C ALA A 136 2.75 -24.01 -7.62
N VAL A 137 2.36 -23.31 -6.56
CA VAL A 137 1.08 -22.59 -6.47
C VAL A 137 1.36 -21.14 -6.07
N TRP A 138 0.43 -20.25 -6.39
CA TRP A 138 0.49 -18.88 -5.92
C TRP A 138 0.18 -18.81 -4.43
N ILE A 139 1.09 -18.24 -3.65
CA ILE A 139 0.85 -17.95 -2.24
C ILE A 139 0.73 -16.44 -2.06
N LYS A 140 -0.41 -16.00 -1.52
CA LYS A 140 -0.60 -14.60 -1.14
C LYS A 140 0.27 -14.26 0.06
N LYS A 141 0.98 -13.15 -0.03
CA LYS A 141 1.81 -12.59 1.03
C LYS A 141 1.33 -11.17 1.37
N PRO A 142 1.21 -10.82 2.66
CA PRO A 142 0.96 -9.45 3.06
C PRO A 142 2.13 -8.53 2.67
N SER A 143 1.86 -7.23 2.57
CA SER A 143 2.83 -6.20 2.16
C SER A 143 4.08 -6.18 3.04
N ILE A 144 3.95 -6.48 4.33
CA ILE A 144 5.07 -6.55 5.28
C ILE A 144 6.13 -7.61 4.95
N HIS A 145 5.86 -8.51 4.01
CA HIS A 145 6.84 -9.49 3.51
C HIS A 145 7.37 -9.18 2.11
N MET A 146 6.89 -8.12 1.43
CA MET A 146 7.36 -7.77 0.10
C MET A 146 8.84 -7.31 0.14
N PRO A 147 9.76 -7.94 -0.59
CA PRO A 147 11.15 -7.49 -0.66
C PRO A 147 11.30 -6.28 -1.59
N ARG A 148 12.37 -5.50 -1.42
CA ARG A 148 12.66 -4.30 -2.22
C ARG A 148 12.66 -4.58 -3.73
N TRP A 149 13.26 -5.68 -4.17
CA TRP A 149 13.37 -6.02 -5.59
C TRP A 149 12.02 -6.27 -6.27
N ALA A 150 10.99 -6.65 -5.50
CA ALA A 150 9.66 -6.96 -6.03
C ALA A 150 8.76 -5.73 -6.16
N SER A 151 9.16 -4.59 -5.57
CA SER A 151 8.40 -3.35 -5.67
C SER A 151 8.32 -2.86 -7.12
N ARG A 152 7.18 -2.32 -7.53
CA ARG A 152 6.99 -1.68 -8.85
C ARG A 152 6.75 -0.18 -8.79
N LEU A 153 6.73 0.38 -7.59
CA LEU A 153 6.40 1.78 -7.34
C LEU A 153 7.45 2.41 -6.43
N THR A 154 7.96 3.55 -6.86
CA THR A 154 8.88 4.39 -6.09
C THR A 154 8.29 5.78 -5.91
N LEU A 155 8.37 6.32 -4.70
CA LEU A 155 7.90 7.65 -4.36
C LEU A 155 9.10 8.52 -4.02
N ASN A 156 9.28 9.63 -4.71
CA ASN A 156 10.29 10.63 -4.36
C ASN A 156 9.62 11.69 -3.48
N VAL A 157 10.00 11.78 -2.21
CA VAL A 157 9.42 12.74 -1.27
C VAL A 157 9.86 14.15 -1.63
N THR A 158 8.91 15.02 -1.92
CA THR A 158 9.14 16.41 -2.33
C THR A 158 8.82 17.42 -1.22
N ASP A 159 7.95 17.05 -0.29
CA ASP A 159 7.55 17.92 0.82
C ASP A 159 7.12 17.06 2.03
N VAL A 160 7.35 17.60 3.22
CA VAL A 160 7.05 16.97 4.51
C VAL A 160 6.37 18.02 5.39
N ARG A 161 5.21 17.70 5.96
CA ARG A 161 4.47 18.60 6.86
C ARG A 161 4.06 17.86 8.13
N VAL A 162 4.22 18.49 9.29
CA VAL A 162 3.60 18.06 10.55
C VAL A 162 2.38 18.92 10.80
N GLN A 163 1.21 18.30 10.95
CA GLN A 163 -0.06 19.02 11.15
C GLN A 163 -1.07 18.13 11.88
N ARG A 164 -2.18 18.72 12.35
CA ARG A 164 -3.31 17.94 12.83
C ARG A 164 -4.00 17.24 11.66
N LEU A 165 -4.57 16.07 11.91
CA LEU A 165 -5.29 15.30 10.90
C LEU A 165 -6.39 16.13 10.22
N GLN A 166 -7.15 16.87 11.01
CA GLN A 166 -8.24 17.72 10.57
C GLN A 166 -7.78 19.04 9.92
N ASP A 167 -6.48 19.30 9.77
CA ASP A 167 -6.00 20.46 8.99
C ASP A 167 -5.90 20.15 7.48
N ILE A 168 -6.42 18.99 7.06
CA ILE A 168 -6.45 18.58 5.65
C ILE A 168 -7.33 19.48 4.78
N SER A 169 -6.77 20.06 3.72
CA SER A 169 -7.58 20.78 2.73
C SER A 169 -8.32 19.84 1.78
N GLU A 170 -9.32 20.34 1.04
CA GLU A 170 -9.95 19.57 -0.05
C GLU A 170 -8.90 19.09 -1.08
N ALA A 171 -7.96 19.97 -1.46
CA ALA A 171 -6.89 19.63 -2.39
C ALA A 171 -5.98 18.52 -1.85
N ASP A 172 -5.62 18.56 -0.57
CA ASP A 172 -4.84 17.49 0.05
C ASP A 172 -5.64 16.18 0.13
N ALA A 173 -6.96 16.23 0.36
CA ALA A 173 -7.81 15.04 0.37
C ALA A 173 -7.87 14.38 -1.01
N ILE A 174 -7.96 15.18 -2.07
CA ILE A 174 -7.86 14.72 -3.46
C ILE A 174 -6.47 14.08 -3.70
N ALA A 175 -5.39 14.75 -3.27
CA ALA A 175 -4.02 14.25 -3.36
C ALA A 175 -3.77 12.97 -2.54
N GLU A 176 -4.58 12.70 -1.50
CA GLU A 176 -4.60 11.42 -0.79
C GLU A 176 -5.23 10.29 -1.61
N GLY A 177 -5.83 10.60 -2.76
CA GLY A 177 -6.34 9.63 -3.72
C GLY A 177 -7.75 9.13 -3.41
N VAL A 178 -8.56 9.90 -2.67
CA VAL A 178 -10.00 9.59 -2.52
C VAL A 178 -10.66 9.45 -3.90
N GLU A 179 -11.52 8.46 -4.05
CA GLU A 179 -12.12 8.13 -5.34
C GLU A 179 -13.26 9.11 -5.67
N PRO A 180 -13.26 9.74 -6.86
CA PRO A 180 -14.41 10.51 -7.31
C PRO A 180 -15.59 9.56 -7.59
N LEU A 181 -16.79 10.01 -7.24
CA LEU A 181 -18.02 9.24 -7.43
C LEU A 181 -19.16 10.19 -7.82
N HIS A 182 -19.61 10.13 -9.07
CA HIS A 182 -20.82 10.77 -9.62
C HIS A 182 -21.26 12.08 -8.95
N GLY A 183 -20.70 13.21 -9.37
CA GLY A 183 -21.06 14.51 -8.81
C GLY A 183 -20.49 14.78 -7.41
N GLY A 184 -19.75 13.83 -6.83
CA GLY A 184 -19.05 13.97 -5.56
C GLY A 184 -17.94 12.94 -5.37
N TRP A 185 -17.87 12.33 -4.17
CA TRP A 185 -16.76 11.50 -3.71
C TRP A 185 -17.21 10.20 -3.05
N PHE A 186 -16.35 9.19 -3.05
CA PHE A 186 -16.69 7.85 -2.58
C PHE A 186 -16.93 7.78 -1.05
N PRO A 187 -18.05 7.21 -0.56
CA PRO A 187 -18.36 7.13 0.85
C PRO A 187 -17.80 5.85 1.50
N TYR A 188 -16.50 5.85 1.81
CA TYR A 188 -15.81 4.67 2.36
C TYR A 188 -16.44 4.14 3.66
N GLY A 189 -16.47 2.82 3.87
CA GLY A 189 -16.91 2.23 5.13
C GLY A 189 -18.43 2.19 5.37
N ILE A 190 -19.25 2.72 4.46
CA ILE A 190 -20.71 2.47 4.45
C ILE A 190 -20.99 1.19 3.69
N SER A 191 -21.79 0.29 4.29
CA SER A 191 -22.29 -0.88 3.57
C SER A 191 -23.20 -0.43 2.44
N THR A 192 -22.86 -0.83 1.22
CA THR A 192 -23.57 -0.54 -0.03
C THR A 192 -24.91 -1.28 -0.13
N PHE A 193 -25.73 -1.29 0.92
CA PHE A 193 -27.09 -1.86 0.87
C PHE A 193 -28.02 -1.08 -0.08
N MET A 194 -27.61 0.10 -0.54
CA MET A 194 -28.20 0.82 -1.67
C MET A 194 -27.11 1.07 -2.71
N THR A 195 -27.04 0.19 -3.70
CA THR A 195 -26.29 0.39 -4.92
C THR A 195 -27.21 0.89 -6.03
N THR A 196 -26.65 1.63 -6.97
CA THR A 196 -27.29 1.95 -8.25
C THR A 196 -26.41 1.42 -9.39
N ILE A 197 -27.00 1.22 -10.56
CA ILE A 197 -26.25 0.86 -11.77
C ILE A 197 -25.93 2.15 -12.52
N GLN A 198 -24.65 2.41 -12.75
CA GLN A 198 -24.18 3.54 -13.53
C GLN A 198 -23.06 3.12 -14.47
N ASP A 199 -23.18 3.46 -15.75
CA ASP A 199 -22.28 3.01 -16.83
C ASP A 199 -22.05 1.49 -16.83
N GLY A 200 -23.10 0.73 -16.50
CA GLY A 200 -23.04 -0.74 -16.42
C GLY A 200 -22.29 -1.29 -15.21
N ARG A 201 -21.95 -0.45 -14.22
CA ARG A 201 -21.28 -0.86 -12.98
C ARG A 201 -22.15 -0.58 -11.76
N GLU A 202 -22.08 -1.47 -10.79
CA GLU A 202 -22.73 -1.30 -9.49
C GLU A 202 -21.91 -0.35 -8.62
N VAL A 203 -22.52 0.76 -8.18
CA VAL A 203 -21.86 1.82 -7.41
C VAL A 203 -22.72 2.26 -6.21
N PRO A 204 -22.15 2.87 -5.15
CA PRO A 204 -22.94 3.40 -4.05
C PRO A 204 -23.97 4.44 -4.52
N ALA A 205 -25.21 4.36 -4.03
CA ALA A 205 -26.27 5.32 -4.36
C ALA A 205 -26.05 6.70 -3.70
N GLN A 206 -25.26 6.76 -2.64
CA GLN A 206 -24.87 7.98 -1.94
C GLN A 206 -23.41 8.32 -2.25
N HIS A 207 -23.06 9.60 -2.18
CA HIS A 207 -21.70 10.09 -2.31
C HIS A 207 -21.44 11.18 -1.27
N CYS A 208 -20.18 11.33 -0.88
CA CYS A 208 -19.72 12.48 -0.11
C CYS A 208 -19.76 13.72 -1.00
N THR A 209 -20.20 14.85 -0.44
CA THR A 209 -20.26 16.14 -1.15
C THR A 209 -18.90 16.83 -1.22
N SER A 210 -17.93 16.42 -0.40
CA SER A 210 -16.56 16.94 -0.42
C SER A 210 -15.51 15.83 -0.30
N ALA A 211 -14.31 16.10 -0.83
CA ALA A 211 -13.19 15.16 -0.80
C ALA A 211 -12.70 14.96 0.63
N ARG A 212 -12.73 16.01 1.45
CA ARG A 212 -12.40 15.93 2.87
C ARG A 212 -13.33 14.98 3.63
N ASP A 213 -14.63 15.02 3.34
CA ASP A 213 -15.59 14.11 3.97
C ASP A 213 -15.35 12.65 3.57
N SER A 214 -15.06 12.41 2.29
CA SER A 214 -14.65 11.10 1.79
C SER A 214 -13.36 10.61 2.46
N PHE A 215 -12.38 11.50 2.64
CA PHE A 215 -11.12 11.17 3.32
C PHE A 215 -11.34 10.86 4.81
N ARG A 216 -12.20 11.60 5.52
CA ARG A 216 -12.58 11.28 6.90
C ARG A 216 -13.10 9.85 6.99
N MET A 217 -14.02 9.48 6.12
CA MET A 217 -14.61 8.14 6.10
C MET A 217 -13.57 7.06 5.78
N LEU A 218 -12.68 7.32 4.85
CA LEU A 218 -11.54 6.44 4.55
C LEU A 218 -10.63 6.26 5.77
N TRP A 219 -10.33 7.36 6.47
CA TRP A 219 -9.49 7.35 7.67
C TRP A 219 -10.11 6.50 8.78
N GLU A 220 -11.39 6.69 9.08
CA GLU A 220 -12.09 5.91 10.10
C GLU A 220 -12.24 4.44 9.70
N HIS A 221 -12.44 4.15 8.41
CA HIS A 221 -12.48 2.78 7.92
C HIS A 221 -11.15 2.04 8.15
N ILE A 222 -10.02 2.73 8.03
CA ILE A 222 -8.67 2.16 8.22
C ILE A 222 -8.27 2.12 9.70
N ASN A 223 -8.51 3.20 10.44
CA ASN A 223 -7.97 3.39 11.79
C ASN A 223 -9.01 3.14 12.90
N GLY A 224 -10.25 2.82 12.53
CA GLY A 224 -11.36 2.60 13.46
C GLY A 224 -12.22 3.86 13.67
N LYS A 225 -13.45 3.63 14.12
CA LYS A 225 -14.43 4.69 14.42
C LYS A 225 -13.90 5.63 15.50
N GLY A 226 -14.09 6.94 15.34
CA GLY A 226 -13.65 7.98 16.27
C GLY A 226 -12.18 8.40 16.10
N SER A 227 -11.41 7.72 15.23
CA SER A 227 -10.01 8.07 14.95
C SER A 227 -9.85 9.40 14.21
N TRP A 228 -10.91 9.90 13.55
CA TRP A 228 -10.94 11.23 12.97
C TRP A 228 -11.13 12.32 14.03
N ASP A 229 -12.08 12.09 14.95
CA ASP A 229 -12.42 13.05 16.01
C ASP A 229 -11.30 13.21 17.03
N ALA A 230 -10.49 12.16 17.23
CA ALA A 230 -9.26 12.22 18.02
C ALA A 230 -8.26 13.27 17.48
N ASN A 231 -8.39 13.65 16.20
CA ASN A 231 -7.57 14.67 15.54
C ASN A 231 -6.06 14.55 15.85
N PRO A 232 -5.43 13.37 15.65
CA PRO A 232 -4.05 13.15 16.03
C PRO A 232 -3.09 14.01 15.21
N TRP A 233 -1.88 14.19 15.73
CA TRP A 233 -0.76 14.68 14.93
C TRP A 233 -0.40 13.67 13.85
N ILE A 234 -0.15 14.17 12.64
CA ILE A 234 0.29 13.36 11.50
C ILE A 234 1.53 13.96 10.87
N ILE A 235 2.27 13.13 10.14
CA ILE A 235 3.19 13.58 9.10
C ILE A 235 2.53 13.36 7.75
N ALA A 236 2.43 14.42 6.95
CA ALA A 236 2.03 14.37 5.56
C ALA A 236 3.28 14.38 4.67
N TYR A 237 3.35 13.42 3.76
CA TYR A 237 4.37 13.34 2.72
C TYR A 237 3.75 13.66 1.38
N THR A 238 4.24 14.69 0.70
CA THR A 238 3.97 14.91 -0.73
C THR A 238 5.10 14.26 -1.53
N TYR A 239 4.76 13.66 -2.66
CA TYR A 239 5.74 12.93 -3.46
C TYR A 239 5.38 12.91 -4.94
N HIS A 240 6.39 12.61 -5.76
CA HIS A 240 6.22 12.19 -7.14
C HIS A 240 6.29 10.67 -7.23
N ALA A 241 5.24 10.02 -7.74
CA ALA A 241 5.18 8.59 -7.95
C ALA A 241 5.87 8.19 -9.27
N ILE A 242 6.63 7.11 -9.26
CA ILE A 242 7.32 6.54 -10.41
C ILE A 242 6.97 5.06 -10.49
N ASN A 243 6.36 4.64 -11.60
CA ASN A 243 5.94 3.27 -11.87
C ASN A 243 7.13 2.36 -12.25
N ARG A 244 8.18 2.39 -11.43
CA ARG A 244 9.40 1.58 -11.57
C ARG A 244 9.96 1.20 -10.19
N ASN A 245 10.72 0.11 -10.16
CA ASN A 245 11.45 -0.28 -8.98
C ASN A 245 12.53 0.77 -8.64
N ILE A 246 12.76 1.00 -7.35
CA ILE A 246 13.75 1.97 -6.87
C ILE A 246 15.19 1.67 -7.32
N ASP A 247 15.51 0.40 -7.60
CA ASP A 247 16.83 -0.03 -8.10
C ASP A 247 17.02 0.25 -9.60
N GLN A 248 15.94 0.64 -10.31
CA GLN A 248 15.93 0.95 -11.74
C GLN A 248 15.87 2.46 -12.01
N ILE A 249 15.90 3.28 -10.97
CA ILE A 249 15.81 4.74 -11.07
C ILE A 249 17.20 5.31 -10.79
N GLU A 250 17.76 6.00 -11.79
CA GLU A 250 19.02 6.71 -11.64
C GLU A 250 18.91 7.73 -10.51
N VAL A 251 19.98 7.84 -9.71
CA VAL A 251 20.10 8.93 -8.75
C VAL A 251 20.40 10.16 -9.58
N GLN A 252 19.49 11.15 -9.61
CA GLN A 252 19.88 12.46 -10.13
C GLN A 252 21.04 12.97 -9.26
N PRO A 253 22.19 13.32 -9.87
CA PRO A 253 23.41 13.68 -9.15
C PRO A 253 23.23 14.93 -8.28
#